data_AF-A0AAU2ZZA0-F1
#
_entry.id   AF-A0AAU2ZZA0-F1
#
_cell.length_a   1.000
_cell.length_b   1.000
_cell.length_c   1.000
_cell.angle_alpha   90.00
_cell.angle_beta   90.00
_cell.angle_gamma   90.00
#
_symmetry.space_group_name_H-M   'P 1'
#
loop_
_entity.id
_entity.type
_entity.pdbx_description
1 polymer ?
#
loop_
_entity_poly.entity_id
_entity_poly.type
_entity_poly.pdbx_seq_one_letter_code
_entity_poly.pdbx_strand_id
1 'polypeptide(L)'
;MRLPAPPVALREWARVTAPGGTLLLFHPSGRAERAARHGRPLSPDDPLGEPNLRPMLDGNGWQLVCYEDKSEYFLARAVRVADEARN
;
A
#
# COMPACT_ATOMS: atom_id res chain seq x y z
N MET A 1 0.48 2.16 11.90
CA MET A 1 0.57 3.47 11.19
C MET A 1 -0.76 3.73 10.49
N ARG A 2 -1.42 4.88 10.73
CA ARG A 2 -2.61 5.29 9.95
C ARG A 2 -2.28 6.59 9.23
N LEU A 3 -2.34 6.57 7.90
CA LEU A 3 -2.29 7.77 7.08
C LEU A 3 -3.73 8.34 7.06
N PRO A 4 -3.94 9.61 7.41
CA PRO A 4 -5.29 10.19 7.49
C PRO A 4 -5.98 10.30 6.13
N ALA A 5 -5.21 10.36 5.03
CA ALA A 5 -5.70 10.30 3.65
C ALA A 5 -4.70 9.51 2.79
N PRO A 6 -4.77 8.16 2.77
CA PRO A 6 -3.80 7.32 2.08
C PRO A 6 -3.60 7.67 0.59
N PRO A 7 -4.65 7.93 -0.22
CA PRO A 7 -4.47 8.31 -1.61
C PRO A 7 -3.68 9.61 -1.79
N VAL A 8 -3.97 10.62 -0.97
CA VAL A 8 -3.24 11.91 -1.00
C VAL A 8 -1.77 11.66 -0.67
N ALA A 9 -1.47 10.95 0.41
CA ALA A 9 -0.09 10.65 0.79
C ALA A 9 0.67 9.93 -0.33
N LEU A 10 0.07 8.90 -0.94
CA LEU A 10 0.67 8.15 -2.04
C LEU A 10 0.97 9.05 -3.24
N ARG A 11 0.05 9.93 -3.62
CA ARG A 11 0.25 10.87 -4.73
C ARG A 11 1.37 11.87 -4.44
N GLU A 12 1.39 12.41 -3.22
CA GLU A 12 2.41 13.37 -2.80
C GLU A 12 3.80 12.73 -2.74
N TRP A 13 3.89 11.47 -2.31
CA TRP A 13 5.13 10.70 -2.35
C TRP A 13 5.55 10.37 -3.78
N ALA A 14 4.62 10.04 -4.67
CA ALA A 14 4.92 9.79 -6.09
C ALA A 14 5.52 11.02 -6.77
N ARG A 15 5.03 12.23 -6.45
CA ARG A 15 5.54 13.49 -7.00
C ARG A 15 7.01 13.73 -6.67
N VAL A 16 7.46 13.35 -5.48
CA VAL A 16 8.83 13.61 -5.00
C VAL A 16 9.78 12.42 -5.20
N THR A 17 9.28 11.31 -5.77
CA THR A 17 10.06 10.10 -6.00
C THR A 17 10.35 9.97 -7.49
N ALA A 18 11.62 9.78 -7.86
CA ALA A 18 12.01 9.53 -9.24
C ALA A 18 11.38 8.21 -9.77
N PRO A 19 11.07 8.10 -11.06
CA PRO A 19 10.66 6.83 -11.67
C PRO A 19 11.64 5.70 -11.33
N GLY A 20 11.12 4.52 -10.99
CA GLY A 20 11.89 3.38 -10.49
C GLY A 20 12.15 3.40 -8.97
N GLY A 21 11.84 4.49 -8.27
CA GLY A 21 11.94 4.56 -6.80
C GLY A 21 11.01 3.57 -6.10
N THR A 22 11.38 3.12 -4.89
CA THR A 22 10.66 2.07 -4.17
C THR A 22 9.90 2.62 -2.96
N LEU A 23 8.63 2.26 -2.84
CA LEU A 23 7.81 2.43 -1.64
C LEU A 23 7.67 1.07 -0.93
N LEU A 24 7.89 1.08 0.40
CA LEU A 24 7.70 -0.09 1.25
C LEU A 24 6.65 0.20 2.32
N LEU A 25 5.59 -0.61 2.36
CA LEU A 25 4.63 -0.64 3.46
C LEU A 25 4.90 -1.90 4.27
N PHE A 26 5.22 -1.73 5.56
CA PHE A 26 5.56 -2.84 6.43
C PHE A 26 4.84 -2.75 7.78
N HIS A 27 4.47 -3.91 8.32
CA HIS A 27 3.99 -4.04 9.68
C HIS A 27 4.50 -5.36 10.30
N PRO A 28 5.05 -5.37 11.53
CA PRO A 28 5.59 -6.57 12.19
C PRO A 28 4.49 -7.48 12.78
N SER A 29 3.33 -7.50 12.14
CA SER A 29 2.20 -8.38 12.47
C SER A 29 1.32 -8.45 11.23
N GLY A 30 0.74 -9.62 10.97
CA GLY A 30 -0.21 -9.81 9.88
C GLY A 30 -1.46 -8.96 10.03
N ARG A 31 -2.20 -8.74 8.92
CA ARG A 31 -3.45 -7.96 8.99
C ARG A 31 -4.51 -8.68 9.82
N ALA A 32 -4.62 -10.01 9.69
CA ALA A 32 -5.55 -10.83 10.45
C ALA A 32 -5.26 -10.77 11.97
N GLU A 33 -3.99 -10.93 12.35
CA GLU A 33 -3.57 -10.83 13.74
C GLU A 33 -3.89 -9.45 14.33
N ARG A 34 -3.60 -8.38 13.59
CA ARG A 34 -3.94 -7.01 14.01
C ARG A 34 -5.45 -6.81 14.17
N ALA A 35 -6.27 -7.37 13.28
CA ALA A 35 -7.72 -7.31 13.40
C ALA A 35 -8.21 -8.03 14.67
N ALA A 36 -7.70 -9.25 14.92
CA ALA A 36 -8.01 -10.04 16.10
C ALA A 36 -7.62 -9.34 17.41
N ARG A 37 -6.45 -8.68 17.47
CA ARG A 37 -6.03 -7.87 18.63
C ARG A 37 -6.99 -6.71 18.95
N HIS A 38 -7.75 -6.25 17.97
CA HIS A 38 -8.79 -5.23 18.14
C HIS A 38 -10.21 -5.81 18.18
N GLY A 39 -10.36 -7.13 18.38
CA GLY A 39 -11.65 -7.80 18.54
C GLY A 39 -12.53 -7.75 17.28
N ARG A 40 -11.94 -7.61 16.09
CA ARG A 40 -12.69 -7.50 14.83
C ARG A 40 -12.16 -8.45 13.76
N PRO A 41 -13.01 -8.94 12.83
CA PRO A 41 -12.55 -9.66 11.66
C PRO A 41 -11.78 -8.73 10.71
N LEU A 42 -11.11 -9.33 9.71
CA LEU A 42 -10.63 -8.58 8.56
C LEU A 42 -11.82 -7.90 7.88
N SER A 43 -11.69 -6.59 7.64
CA SER A 43 -12.68 -5.86 6.85
C SER A 43 -12.42 -6.09 5.37
N PRO A 44 -13.46 -6.37 4.55
CA PRO A 44 -13.35 -6.27 3.09
C PRO A 44 -12.84 -4.90 2.63
N ASP A 45 -13.11 -3.85 3.41
CA ASP A 45 -12.67 -2.47 3.14
C ASP A 45 -11.29 -2.14 3.75
N ASP A 46 -10.53 -3.13 4.23
CA ASP A 46 -9.16 -2.88 4.73
C ASP A 46 -8.29 -2.32 3.59
N PRO A 47 -7.76 -1.09 3.71
CA PRO A 47 -6.95 -0.49 2.65
C PRO A 47 -5.67 -1.26 2.33
N LEU A 48 -5.22 -2.13 3.24
CA LEU A 48 -4.04 -2.98 3.05
C LEU A 48 -4.40 -4.36 2.46
N GLY A 49 -5.68 -4.66 2.23
CA GLY A 49 -6.11 -5.81 1.44
C GLY A 49 -5.73 -5.63 -0.02
N GLU A 50 -5.15 -6.65 -0.65
CA GLU A 50 -4.67 -6.55 -2.04
C GLU A 50 -5.73 -5.99 -3.02
N PRO A 51 -7.01 -6.40 -2.97
CA PRO A 51 -8.05 -5.86 -3.85
C PRO A 51 -8.28 -4.35 -3.72
N ASN A 52 -7.97 -3.76 -2.56
CA ASN A 52 -8.09 -2.32 -2.31
C ASN A 52 -6.76 -1.59 -2.51
N LEU A 53 -5.66 -2.23 -2.09
CA LEU A 53 -4.33 -1.66 -2.10
C LEU A 53 -3.80 -1.48 -3.53
N ARG A 54 -3.98 -2.49 -4.39
CA ARG A 54 -3.48 -2.48 -5.77
C ARG A 54 -4.08 -1.30 -6.57
N PRO A 55 -5.41 -1.15 -6.70
CA PRO A 55 -5.97 0.00 -7.44
C PRO A 55 -5.64 1.34 -6.79
N MET A 56 -5.52 1.40 -5.46
CA MET A 56 -5.10 2.63 -4.76
C MET A 56 -3.65 3.00 -5.08
N LEU A 57 -2.73 2.05 -5.20
CA LEU A 57 -1.35 2.30 -5.61
C LEU A 57 -1.31 2.73 -7.09
N ASP A 58 -1.95 1.96 -7.96
CA ASP A 58 -1.93 2.18 -9.41
C ASP A 58 -2.49 3.57 -9.75
N GLY A 59 -3.62 3.94 -9.15
CA GLY A 59 -4.25 5.26 -9.32
C GLY A 59 -3.45 6.43 -8.75
N ASN A 60 -2.37 6.18 -8.00
CA ASN A 60 -1.51 7.20 -7.40
C ASN A 60 -0.04 7.08 -7.85
N GLY A 61 0.22 6.43 -8.99
CA GLY A 61 1.53 6.41 -9.64
C GLY A 61 2.51 5.35 -9.11
N TRP A 62 1.99 4.30 -8.46
CA TRP A 62 2.79 3.21 -7.89
C TRP A 62 2.33 1.87 -8.45
N GLN A 63 3.26 1.05 -8.94
CA GLN A 63 2.97 -0.32 -9.35
C GLN A 63 3.30 -1.30 -8.23
N LEU A 64 2.34 -2.09 -7.78
CA LEU A 64 2.57 -3.15 -6.78
C LEU A 64 3.39 -4.30 -7.39
N VAL A 65 4.56 -4.58 -6.81
CA VAL A 65 5.50 -5.63 -7.29
C VAL A 65 5.70 -6.77 -6.29
N CYS A 66 5.33 -6.59 -5.03
CA CYS A 66 5.32 -7.66 -4.03
C CYS A 66 4.20 -7.39 -3.01
N TYR A 67 3.46 -8.44 -2.65
CA TYR A 67 2.43 -8.43 -1.61
C TYR A 67 2.54 -9.71 -0.77
N GLU A 68 2.79 -9.53 0.52
CA GLU A 68 2.86 -10.63 1.48
C GLU A 68 2.01 -10.29 2.70
N ASP A 69 0.94 -11.05 2.90
CA ASP A 69 0.09 -10.99 4.08
C ASP A 69 0.22 -12.30 4.84
N LYS A 70 1.27 -12.38 5.66
CA LYS A 70 1.57 -13.54 6.52
C LYS A 70 0.96 -13.32 7.89
N SER A 71 0.89 -14.38 8.70
CA SER A 71 0.48 -14.26 10.11
C SER A 71 1.42 -13.36 10.90
N GLU A 72 2.72 -13.46 10.64
CA GLU A 72 3.79 -12.83 11.42
C GLU A 72 4.10 -11.41 10.93
N TYR A 73 3.79 -11.09 9.67
CA TYR A 73 4.09 -9.78 9.09
C TYR A 73 3.20 -9.46 7.90
N PHE A 74 3.12 -8.17 7.62
CA PHE A 74 2.58 -7.63 6.38
C PHE A 74 3.68 -6.86 5.65
N LEU A 75 3.81 -7.10 4.34
CA LEU A 75 4.73 -6.41 3.44
C LEU A 75 4.02 -6.10 2.13
N ALA A 76 4.11 -4.85 1.66
CA ALA A 76 3.83 -4.51 0.27
C ALA A 76 4.97 -3.64 -0.26
N ARG A 77 5.50 -4.01 -1.43
CA ARG A 77 6.52 -3.23 -2.14
C ARG A 77 5.93 -2.75 -3.45
N ALA A 78 6.06 -1.45 -3.70
CA ALA A 78 5.64 -0.83 -4.94
C ALA A 78 6.78 -0.02 -5.56
N VAL A 79 6.74 0.11 -6.88
CA VAL A 79 7.72 0.88 -7.66
C VAL A 79 7.03 2.09 -8.26
N ARG A 80 7.69 3.25 -8.18
CA ARG A 80 7.21 4.49 -8.82
C ARG A 80 7.25 4.30 -10.33
N VAL A 81 6.09 4.40 -10.99
CA VAL A 81 6.06 4.40 -12.46
C VAL A 81 6.44 5.78 -12.99
N ALA A 82 6.86 5.86 -14.25
CA ALA A 82 6.93 7.16 -14.91
C ALA A 82 5.50 7.69 -15.09
N ASP A 83 5.32 9.01 -14.97
CA ASP A 83 4.12 9.60 -15.55
C ASP A 83 4.25 9.37 -17.06
N GLU A 84 3.26 8.73 -17.68
CA GLU A 84 3.20 8.69 -19.14
C GLU A 84 3.35 10.13 -19.62
N ALA A 85 4.40 10.38 -20.40
CA ALA A 85 4.67 11.70 -20.92
C ALA A 85 3.37 12.21 -21.54
N ARG A 86 2.77 13.23 -20.91
CA ARG A 86 1.60 13.92 -21.42
C ARG A 86 2.05 14.58 -22.71
N ASN A 87 1.94 13.84 -23.81
CA ASN A 87 2.16 14.30 -25.17
C ASN A 87 0.89 15.01 -25.64
#